data_AF-A0A1M7SR15-F1
#
_entry.id   AF-A0A1M7SR15-F1
#
_cell.length_a   1.000
_cell.length_b   1.000
_cell.length_c   1.000
_cell.angle_alpha   90.00
_cell.angle_beta   90.00
_cell.angle_gamma   90.00
#
_symmetry.space_group_name_H-M   'P 1'
#
loop_
_entity.id
_entity.type
_entity.pdbx_description
1 polymer ?
#
loop_
_entity_poly.entity_id
_entity_poly.type
_entity_poly.pdbx_seq_one_letter_code
_entity_poly.pdbx_strand_id
1 'polypeptide(L)'
;MTTADNNGPKPAANPPAFLVGSRPSFLEVVASHSSFKDRHAEQEKQEQPETESSLPEVNPLMGSTTRLEQFAKWSMAATLVSIFCTAWIAWSIYELHDFALRQAKSVSDSIEVSRYAILAANRRAEATEKNYDLAAETSRNQLRAYVSVLGISTQNAFEKNMASSLNYKNVGQTPALGLKTLVDAVIIPSAGSDIKPPRAYSASYNADSEPTVALGGGIAASDPITRTFKEAELEEFRAGTKLYLVWGAIYYSDVFGKNHYTRFCRYFKNGELSRWLLCQTGNDSN
;
A
#
# COMPACT_ATOMS: atom_id res chain seq x y z
N MET A 1 -47.42 24.46 24.55
CA MET A 1 -46.94 23.31 25.34
C MET A 1 -46.68 22.17 24.37
N THR A 2 -45.45 22.06 23.87
CA THR A 2 -44.99 20.98 23.00
C THR A 2 -43.61 20.60 23.50
N THR A 3 -43.54 19.42 24.12
CA THR A 3 -42.35 18.83 24.71
C THR A 3 -41.35 18.46 23.61
N ALA A 4 -40.15 19.00 23.72
CA ALA A 4 -39.02 18.69 22.85
C ALA A 4 -38.33 17.42 23.36
N ASP A 5 -38.36 16.35 22.55
CA ASP A 5 -37.59 15.13 22.79
C ASP A 5 -36.11 15.37 22.46
N ASN A 6 -35.31 15.40 23.51
CA ASN A 6 -33.89 15.67 23.48
C ASN A 6 -33.10 14.34 23.48
N ASN A 7 -33.11 13.64 22.34
CA ASN A 7 -32.29 12.44 22.14
C ASN A 7 -30.93 12.83 21.57
N GLY A 8 -30.02 13.24 22.47
CA GLY A 8 -28.62 13.45 22.13
C GLY A 8 -27.93 12.15 21.68
N PRO A 9 -26.95 12.23 20.76
CA PRO A 9 -26.23 11.07 20.25
C PRO A 9 -25.44 10.38 21.36
N LYS A 10 -25.64 9.05 21.49
CA LYS A 10 -24.84 8.18 22.37
C LYS A 10 -23.35 8.28 22.00
N PRO A 11 -22.45 8.43 22.97
CA PRO A 11 -21.01 8.41 22.70
C PRO A 11 -20.60 7.06 22.12
N ALA A 12 -19.84 7.11 21.02
CA ALA A 12 -19.29 5.93 20.38
C ALA A 12 -18.36 5.18 21.35
N ALA A 13 -18.50 3.86 21.39
CA ALA A 13 -17.66 2.98 22.19
C ALA A 13 -16.18 3.18 21.84
N ASN A 14 -15.33 3.24 22.87
CA ASN A 14 -13.88 3.37 22.74
C ASN A 14 -13.33 2.25 21.85
N PRO A 15 -12.44 2.55 20.88
CA PRO A 15 -11.78 1.52 20.10
C PRO A 15 -10.92 0.63 21.01
N PRO A 16 -10.77 -0.66 20.69
CA PRO A 16 -9.92 -1.56 21.46
C PRO A 16 -8.49 -1.05 21.46
N ALA A 17 -7.89 -0.94 22.64
CA ALA A 17 -6.49 -0.62 22.81
C ALA A 17 -5.64 -1.72 22.14
N PHE A 18 -5.08 -1.41 20.96
CA PHE A 18 -4.05 -2.22 20.36
C PHE A 18 -2.78 -2.07 21.22
N LEU A 19 -2.57 -3.03 22.11
CA LEU A 19 -1.26 -3.26 22.71
C LEU A 19 -0.30 -3.61 21.57
N VAL A 20 0.51 -2.63 21.16
CA VAL A 20 1.67 -2.83 20.29
C VAL A 20 2.66 -3.65 21.09
N GLY A 21 2.47 -4.97 21.06
CA GLY A 21 3.45 -5.93 21.55
C GLY A 21 4.70 -5.79 20.69
N SER A 22 5.77 -5.30 21.29
CA SER A 22 7.13 -5.31 20.73
C SER A 22 7.41 -6.71 20.19
N ARG A 23 7.50 -6.83 18.86
CA ARG A 23 7.92 -8.07 18.21
C ARG A 23 9.35 -8.37 18.67
N PRO A 24 9.63 -9.56 19.23
CA PRO A 24 11.01 -10.00 19.37
C PRO A 24 11.62 -10.08 17.97
N SER A 25 12.82 -9.52 17.82
CA SER A 25 13.59 -9.58 16.60
C SER A 25 13.86 -11.04 16.25
N PHE A 26 13.64 -11.41 14.98
CA PHE A 26 13.79 -12.76 14.45
C PHE A 26 15.22 -13.32 14.56
N LEU A 27 16.17 -12.52 15.04
CA LEU A 27 17.56 -12.92 15.28
C LEU A 27 17.81 -13.52 16.67
N GLU A 28 16.83 -13.55 17.58
CA GLU A 28 17.02 -14.07 18.93
C GLU A 28 16.67 -15.56 19.10
N VAL A 29 16.01 -16.18 18.11
CA VAL A 29 15.51 -17.58 18.22
C VAL A 29 16.50 -18.63 17.70
N VAL A 30 17.58 -18.23 17.01
CA VAL A 30 18.53 -19.20 16.42
C VAL A 30 19.82 -19.36 17.25
N ALA A 31 19.95 -18.67 18.39
CA ALA A 31 21.20 -18.63 19.16
C ALA A 31 21.26 -19.54 20.43
N SER A 32 20.28 -20.39 20.72
CA SER A 32 20.22 -21.08 22.04
C SER A 32 20.51 -22.59 22.08
N HIS A 33 20.90 -23.25 20.99
CA HIS A 33 21.29 -24.67 21.03
C HIS A 33 22.63 -24.97 20.35
N SER A 34 23.69 -24.39 20.90
CA SER A 34 25.08 -24.81 20.68
C SER A 34 25.84 -24.92 22.00
N SER A 35 25.44 -25.83 22.89
CA SER A 35 26.33 -26.23 24.01
C SER A 35 25.90 -27.55 24.66
N PHE A 36 26.34 -28.66 24.06
CA PHE A 36 26.48 -29.94 24.76
C PHE A 36 27.84 -30.51 24.32
N LYS A 37 28.93 -29.82 24.66
CA LYS A 37 29.71 -29.96 25.90
C LYS A 37 30.21 -31.39 26.08
N ASP A 38 31.45 -31.56 25.63
CA ASP A 38 32.44 -32.55 26.03
C ASP A 38 32.31 -32.97 27.49
N ARG A 39 32.39 -34.29 27.73
CA ARG A 39 32.68 -35.04 28.97
C ARG A 39 32.19 -36.48 28.71
N HIS A 40 32.97 -37.55 28.77
CA HIS A 40 34.21 -37.82 29.48
C HIS A 40 35.09 -38.76 28.64
N ALA A 41 36.39 -38.46 28.63
CA ALA A 41 37.40 -39.49 28.54
C ALA A 41 37.42 -40.20 29.90
N GLU A 42 37.32 -41.53 29.90
CA GLU A 42 37.73 -42.35 31.04
C GLU A 42 38.58 -43.51 30.50
N GLN A 43 39.88 -43.30 30.65
CA GLN A 43 40.90 -44.33 30.64
C GLN A 43 40.62 -45.26 31.82
N GLU A 44 40.48 -46.55 31.57
CA GLU A 44 40.80 -47.55 32.58
C GLU A 44 41.93 -48.44 32.07
N LYS A 45 43.02 -48.35 32.81
CA LYS A 45 44.31 -48.99 32.63
C LYS A 45 44.49 -49.85 33.87
N GLN A 46 44.41 -51.17 33.75
CA GLN A 46 44.83 -52.17 34.76
C GLN A 46 44.55 -53.55 34.14
N GLU A 47 45.31 -54.61 34.30
CA GLU A 47 46.57 -54.87 34.98
C GLU A 47 47.02 -56.22 34.41
N GLN A 48 48.32 -56.36 34.16
CA GLN A 48 48.97 -57.58 33.71
C GLN A 48 49.23 -58.46 34.95
N PRO A 49 48.84 -59.74 34.99
CA PRO A 49 49.53 -60.71 35.81
C PRO A 49 50.40 -61.59 34.91
N GLU A 50 51.70 -61.47 35.10
CA GLU A 50 52.65 -62.56 34.86
C GLU A 50 52.19 -63.77 35.70
N THR A 51 51.99 -64.93 35.07
CA THR A 51 51.92 -66.20 35.77
C THR A 51 52.56 -67.28 34.91
N GLU A 52 53.86 -67.41 35.15
CA GLU A 52 54.64 -68.63 35.33
C GLU A 52 53.94 -70.00 35.15
N SER A 53 54.69 -70.89 34.50
CA SER A 53 54.79 -72.32 34.82
C SER A 53 53.57 -73.23 34.61
N SER A 54 53.56 -73.94 33.48
CA SER A 54 53.95 -75.36 33.45
C SER A 54 53.43 -76.00 32.15
N LEU A 55 54.34 -76.63 31.41
CA LEU A 55 54.02 -77.46 30.25
C LEU A 55 53.47 -78.81 30.74
N PRO A 56 52.22 -79.21 30.41
CA PRO A 56 51.82 -80.60 30.47
C PRO A 56 52.10 -81.25 29.11
N GLU A 57 52.93 -82.28 29.17
CA GLU A 57 53.15 -83.28 28.14
C GLU A 57 51.80 -83.92 27.76
N VAL A 58 51.27 -83.54 26.59
CA VAL A 58 50.03 -84.09 26.05
C VAL A 58 50.35 -85.29 25.19
N ASN A 59 50.07 -86.46 25.76
CA ASN A 59 49.94 -87.75 25.09
C ASN A 59 49.13 -87.63 23.77
N PRO A 60 49.73 -87.93 22.61
CA PRO A 60 48.98 -88.09 21.38
C PRO A 60 48.28 -89.46 21.40
N LEU A 61 47.07 -89.53 20.82
CA LEU A 61 46.41 -90.75 20.31
C LEU A 61 45.29 -91.45 21.10
N MET A 62 44.64 -90.84 22.12
CA MET A 62 43.42 -91.48 22.70
C MET A 62 42.29 -90.52 23.12
N GLY A 63 41.97 -89.50 22.32
CA GLY A 63 40.85 -88.57 22.59
C GLY A 63 40.17 -87.95 21.36
N SER A 64 40.22 -88.61 20.20
CA SER A 64 39.69 -88.03 18.93
C SER A 64 38.15 -88.04 18.84
N THR A 65 37.47 -88.94 19.53
CA THR A 65 36.01 -89.07 19.46
C THR A 65 35.27 -88.01 20.30
N THR A 66 35.80 -87.63 21.46
CA THR A 66 35.21 -86.61 22.34
C THR A 66 35.39 -85.18 21.81
N ARG A 67 36.50 -84.90 21.11
CA ARG A 67 36.72 -83.61 20.43
C ARG A 67 35.77 -83.39 19.25
N LEU A 68 35.45 -84.46 18.51
CA LEU A 68 34.48 -84.41 17.40
C LEU A 68 33.06 -84.12 17.90
N GLU A 69 32.66 -84.71 19.03
CA GLU A 69 31.35 -84.43 19.64
C GLU A 69 31.26 -82.99 20.19
N GLN A 70 32.31 -82.50 20.83
CA GLN A 70 32.37 -81.11 21.27
C GLN A 70 32.35 -80.13 20.09
N PHE A 71 33.11 -80.41 19.03
CA PHE A 71 33.11 -79.59 17.82
C PHE A 71 31.73 -79.55 17.16
N ALA A 72 31.01 -80.67 17.11
CA ALA A 72 29.65 -80.75 16.58
C ALA A 72 28.64 -79.93 17.43
N LYS A 73 28.76 -79.93 18.76
CA LYS A 73 27.92 -79.09 19.63
C LYS A 73 28.21 -77.60 19.41
N TRP A 74 29.48 -77.22 19.29
CA TRP A 74 29.88 -75.85 19.01
C TRP A 74 29.44 -75.38 17.61
N SER A 75 29.52 -76.24 16.59
CA SER A 75 29.08 -75.88 15.24
C SER A 75 27.56 -75.66 15.16
N MET A 76 26.76 -76.50 15.83
CA MET A 76 25.31 -76.29 15.94
C MET A 76 24.95 -75.02 16.72
N ALA A 77 25.69 -74.70 17.79
CA ALA A 77 25.48 -73.45 18.51
C ALA A 77 25.80 -72.23 17.63
N ALA A 78 26.90 -72.29 16.86
CA ALA A 78 27.29 -71.21 15.96
C ALA A 78 26.28 -70.96 14.83
N THR A 79 25.70 -72.02 14.24
CA THR A 79 24.67 -71.86 13.19
C THR A 79 23.39 -71.23 13.73
N LEU A 80 22.96 -71.60 14.94
CA LEU A 80 21.79 -70.99 15.59
C LEU A 80 22.01 -69.49 15.87
N VAL A 81 23.19 -69.12 16.37
CA VAL A 81 23.55 -67.71 16.57
C VAL A 81 23.57 -66.95 15.24
N SER A 82 24.12 -67.55 14.18
CA SER A 82 24.12 -66.93 12.85
C SER A 82 22.71 -66.70 12.32
N ILE A 83 21.79 -67.65 12.50
CA ILE A 83 20.38 -67.50 12.08
C ILE A 83 19.68 -66.39 12.86
N PHE A 84 19.94 -66.30 14.17
CA PHE A 84 19.38 -65.23 14.99
C PHE A 84 19.90 -63.86 14.57
N CYS A 85 21.21 -63.73 14.33
CA CYS A 85 21.82 -62.49 13.84
C CYS A 85 21.26 -62.07 12.49
N THR A 86 21.07 -62.98 11.53
CA THR A 86 20.49 -62.65 10.22
C THR A 86 19.02 -62.24 10.34
N ALA A 87 18.24 -62.91 11.19
CA ALA A 87 16.86 -62.51 11.47
C ALA A 87 16.78 -61.11 12.10
N TRP A 88 17.65 -60.82 13.07
CA TRP A 88 17.74 -59.50 13.70
C TRP A 88 18.13 -58.40 12.71
N ILE A 89 19.10 -58.66 11.84
CA ILE A 89 19.52 -57.73 10.79
C ILE A 89 18.37 -57.49 9.79
N ALA A 90 17.68 -58.55 9.35
CA ALA A 90 16.55 -58.42 8.44
C ALA A 90 15.39 -57.60 9.05
N TRP A 91 15.06 -57.84 10.32
CA TRP A 91 14.09 -57.04 11.06
C TRP A 91 14.51 -55.57 11.15
N SER A 92 15.77 -55.32 11.53
CA SER A 92 16.31 -53.96 11.67
C SER A 92 16.27 -53.19 10.34
N ILE A 93 16.57 -53.87 9.23
CA ILE A 93 16.47 -53.29 7.88
C ILE A 93 15.00 -52.95 7.54
N TYR A 94 14.07 -53.84 7.86
CA TYR A 94 12.65 -53.60 7.62
C TYR A 94 12.12 -52.38 8.40
N GLU A 95 12.48 -52.28 9.69
CA GLU A 95 12.09 -51.16 10.54
C GLU A 95 12.71 -49.84 10.07
N LEU A 96 13.99 -49.86 9.69
CA LEU A 96 14.68 -48.69 9.14
C LEU A 96 14.05 -48.24 7.82
N HIS A 97 13.61 -49.17 6.97
CA HIS A 97 12.93 -48.86 5.72
C HIS A 97 11.56 -48.21 5.97
N ASP A 98 10.75 -48.74 6.90
CA ASP A 98 9.47 -48.13 7.26
C ASP A 98 9.64 -46.72 7.84
N PHE A 99 10.63 -46.55 8.73
CA PHE A 99 10.97 -45.24 9.27
C PHE A 99 11.37 -44.25 8.15
N ALA A 100 12.22 -44.68 7.21
CA ALA A 100 12.63 -43.87 6.07
C ALA A 100 11.44 -43.46 5.18
N LEU A 101 10.50 -44.38 4.93
CA LEU A 101 9.29 -44.07 4.17
C LEU A 101 8.39 -43.05 4.87
N ARG A 102 8.21 -43.17 6.20
CA ARG A 102 7.42 -42.20 6.98
C ARG A 102 8.08 -40.82 6.98
N GLN A 103 9.40 -40.77 7.13
CA GLN A 103 10.15 -39.52 7.07
C GLN A 103 10.06 -38.88 5.69
N ALA A 104 10.22 -39.66 4.61
CA ALA A 104 10.07 -39.19 3.24
C ALA A 104 8.67 -38.61 2.98
N LYS A 105 7.62 -39.28 3.48
CA LYS A 105 6.24 -38.79 3.38
C LYS A 105 6.06 -37.47 4.14
N SER A 106 6.52 -37.39 5.39
CA SER A 106 6.41 -36.16 6.19
C SER A 106 7.15 -34.98 5.56
N VAL A 107 8.32 -35.21 4.95
CA VAL A 107 9.07 -34.17 4.23
C VAL A 107 8.31 -33.73 2.98
N SER A 108 7.73 -34.66 2.23
CA SER A 108 6.87 -34.34 1.07
C SER A 108 5.69 -33.45 1.46
N ASP A 109 4.94 -33.84 2.51
CA ASP A 109 3.81 -33.07 3.02
C ASP A 109 4.24 -31.66 3.49
N SER A 110 5.41 -31.56 4.15
CA SER A 110 5.98 -30.27 4.57
C SER A 110 6.38 -29.38 3.38
N ILE A 111 6.87 -29.95 2.28
CA ILE A 111 7.20 -29.20 1.05
C ILE A 111 5.92 -28.64 0.43
N GLU A 112 4.84 -29.43 0.42
CA GLU A 112 3.55 -28.99 -0.11
C GLU A 112 2.98 -27.81 0.68
N VAL A 113 2.92 -27.93 2.01
CA VAL A 113 2.48 -26.83 2.89
C VAL A 113 3.36 -25.59 2.71
N SER A 114 4.67 -25.76 2.57
CA SER A 114 5.61 -24.65 2.34
C SER A 114 5.32 -23.95 1.00
N ARG A 115 5.02 -24.71 -0.07
CA ARG A 115 4.64 -24.12 -1.36
C ARG A 115 3.37 -23.28 -1.25
N TYR A 116 2.33 -23.79 -0.57
CA TYR A 116 1.11 -23.03 -0.34
C TYR A 116 1.36 -21.77 0.49
N ALA A 117 2.18 -21.85 1.52
CA ALA A 117 2.57 -20.71 2.35
C ALA A 117 3.30 -19.64 1.54
N ILE A 118 4.24 -20.03 0.67
CA ILE A 118 4.96 -19.12 -0.23
C ILE A 118 3.98 -18.44 -1.21
N LEU A 119 3.08 -19.20 -1.84
CA LEU A 119 2.08 -18.63 -2.75
C LEU A 119 1.15 -17.64 -2.04
N ALA A 120 0.69 -17.97 -0.83
CA ALA A 120 -0.15 -17.08 -0.03
C ALA A 120 0.62 -15.82 0.41
N ALA A 121 1.89 -15.96 0.77
CA ALA A 121 2.76 -14.83 1.10
C ALA A 121 2.97 -13.91 -0.11
N ASN A 122 3.21 -14.46 -1.30
CA ASN A 122 3.37 -13.67 -2.53
C ASN A 122 2.10 -12.88 -2.87
N ARG A 123 0.92 -13.50 -2.76
CA ARG A 123 -0.37 -12.81 -2.98
C ARG A 123 -0.59 -11.66 -1.98
N ARG A 124 -0.19 -11.86 -0.71
CA ARG A 124 -0.27 -10.80 0.31
C ARG A 124 0.70 -9.66 0.01
N ALA A 125 1.91 -9.96 -0.45
CA ALA A 125 2.87 -8.95 -0.84
C ALA A 125 2.32 -8.09 -2.00
N GLU A 126 1.79 -8.73 -3.05
CA GLU A 126 1.17 -8.03 -4.19
C GLU A 126 -0.04 -7.17 -3.77
N ALA A 127 -0.91 -7.69 -2.89
CA ALA A 127 -2.04 -6.91 -2.38
C ALA A 127 -1.58 -5.72 -1.52
N THR A 128 -0.49 -5.88 -0.77
CA THR A 128 0.09 -4.81 0.05
C THR A 128 0.69 -3.71 -0.82
N GLU A 129 1.36 -4.08 -1.91
CA GLU A 129 1.91 -3.13 -2.90
C GLU A 129 0.79 -2.29 -3.53
N LYS A 130 -0.29 -2.93 -4.02
CA LYS A 130 -1.45 -2.23 -4.57
C LYS A 130 -2.12 -1.30 -3.55
N ASN A 131 -2.23 -1.73 -2.29
CA ASN A 131 -2.78 -0.90 -1.22
C ASN A 131 -1.88 0.30 -0.92
N TYR A 132 -0.56 0.13 -0.98
CA TYR A 132 0.38 1.22 -0.79
C TYR A 132 0.26 2.27 -1.91
N ASP A 133 0.16 1.82 -3.17
CA ASP A 133 -0.04 2.72 -4.31
C ASP A 133 -1.34 3.50 -4.20
N LEU A 134 -2.43 2.83 -3.83
CA LEU A 134 -3.73 3.47 -3.60
C LEU A 134 -3.68 4.46 -2.44
N ALA A 135 -2.99 4.12 -1.34
CA ALA A 135 -2.81 5.01 -0.21
C ALA A 135 -1.97 6.24 -0.60
N ALA A 136 -0.93 6.06 -1.41
CA ALA A 136 -0.11 7.15 -1.92
C ALA A 136 -0.91 8.07 -2.85
N GLU A 137 -1.73 7.52 -3.74
CA GLU A 137 -2.62 8.31 -4.60
C GLU A 137 -3.68 9.08 -3.79
N THR A 138 -4.32 8.41 -2.84
CA THR A 138 -5.32 9.04 -1.96
C THR A 138 -4.70 10.16 -1.14
N SER A 139 -3.49 9.94 -0.59
CA SER A 139 -2.75 10.96 0.15
C SER A 139 -2.42 12.17 -0.73
N ARG A 140 -1.95 11.94 -1.96
CA ARG A 140 -1.70 13.03 -2.93
C ARG A 140 -2.97 13.81 -3.25
N ASN A 141 -4.09 13.13 -3.47
CA ASN A 141 -5.38 13.78 -3.77
C ASN A 141 -5.90 14.60 -2.57
N GLN A 142 -5.75 14.10 -1.35
CA GLN A 142 -6.17 14.82 -0.14
C GLN A 142 -5.31 16.06 0.15
N LEU A 143 -4.01 15.98 -0.15
CA LEU A 143 -3.07 17.07 0.07
C LEU A 143 -3.06 18.08 -1.08
N ARG A 144 -3.76 17.82 -2.18
CA ARG A 144 -3.70 18.63 -3.39
C ARG A 144 -4.16 20.07 -3.19
N ALA A 145 -3.64 20.97 -4.03
CA ALA A 145 -4.21 22.29 -4.22
C ALA A 145 -5.54 22.19 -4.98
N TYR A 146 -6.50 23.05 -4.62
CA TYR A 146 -7.79 23.17 -5.29
C TYR A 146 -8.12 24.65 -5.39
N VAL A 147 -8.00 25.24 -6.57
CA VAL A 147 -8.34 26.66 -6.76
C VAL A 147 -9.81 26.77 -7.16
N SER A 148 -10.61 27.49 -6.37
CA SER A 148 -12.04 27.68 -6.61
C SER A 148 -12.37 29.15 -6.81
N VAL A 149 -13.29 29.43 -7.74
CA VAL A 149 -13.81 30.78 -7.98
C VAL A 149 -14.88 31.09 -6.93
N LEU A 150 -14.56 32.02 -6.03
CA LEU A 150 -15.46 32.49 -4.97
C LEU A 150 -16.60 33.33 -5.54
N GLY A 151 -16.29 34.18 -6.52
CA GLY A 151 -17.26 35.06 -7.13
C GLY A 151 -16.60 36.06 -8.05
N ILE A 152 -17.42 36.91 -8.67
CA ILE A 152 -16.97 38.00 -9.51
C ILE A 152 -17.59 39.28 -8.94
N SER A 153 -16.80 40.34 -8.84
CA SER A 153 -17.28 41.66 -8.42
C SER A 153 -17.19 42.61 -9.62
N THR A 154 -18.28 43.29 -9.95
CA THR A 154 -18.29 44.28 -11.04
C THR A 154 -18.34 45.69 -10.47
N GLN A 155 -17.50 46.57 -11.01
CA GLN A 155 -17.46 48.00 -10.75
C GLN A 155 -17.91 48.73 -12.02
N ASN A 156 -18.50 49.92 -11.83
CA ASN A 156 -18.99 50.75 -12.94
C ASN A 156 -19.93 49.96 -13.87
N ALA A 157 -20.84 49.19 -13.28
CA ALA A 157 -21.83 48.45 -14.03
C ALA A 157 -22.62 49.44 -14.90
N PHE A 158 -22.91 49.03 -16.14
CA PHE A 158 -23.58 49.85 -17.16
C PHE A 158 -22.78 51.05 -17.70
N GLU A 159 -21.52 51.21 -17.35
CA GLU A 159 -20.66 52.22 -17.95
C GLU A 159 -19.82 51.64 -19.10
N LYS A 160 -19.31 52.53 -19.96
CA LYS A 160 -18.42 52.17 -21.07
C LYS A 160 -17.19 51.37 -20.62
N ASN A 161 -16.70 51.66 -19.42
CA ASN A 161 -15.53 51.04 -18.81
C ASN A 161 -15.91 50.11 -17.65
N MET A 162 -16.89 49.24 -17.88
CA MET A 162 -17.29 48.22 -16.92
C MET A 162 -16.09 47.29 -16.62
N ALA A 163 -15.73 47.22 -15.35
CA ALA A 163 -14.61 46.42 -14.87
C ALA A 163 -15.12 45.31 -13.96
N SER A 164 -14.64 44.09 -14.15
CA SER A 164 -14.95 42.96 -13.27
C SER A 164 -13.69 42.47 -12.60
N SER A 165 -13.80 41.91 -11.39
CA SER A 165 -12.68 41.31 -10.67
C SER A 165 -13.02 39.86 -10.37
N LEU A 166 -12.20 38.93 -10.85
CA LEU A 166 -12.37 37.50 -10.55
C LEU A 166 -11.79 37.20 -9.19
N ASN A 167 -12.63 36.85 -8.21
CA ASN A 167 -12.19 36.46 -6.89
C ASN A 167 -12.08 34.93 -6.81
N TYR A 168 -10.88 34.43 -6.52
CA TYR A 168 -10.63 33.00 -6.37
C TYR A 168 -9.74 32.72 -5.17
N LYS A 169 -9.79 31.48 -4.70
CA LYS A 169 -9.09 31.05 -3.49
C LYS A 169 -8.64 29.60 -3.61
N ASN A 170 -7.47 29.30 -3.09
CA ASN A 170 -7.05 27.92 -2.90
C ASN A 170 -7.75 27.34 -1.65
N VAL A 171 -8.63 26.36 -1.87
CA VAL A 171 -9.32 25.58 -0.84
C VAL A 171 -8.63 24.25 -0.54
N GLY A 172 -7.53 23.95 -1.24
CA GLY A 172 -6.69 22.78 -0.98
C GLY A 172 -5.71 22.97 0.17
N GLN A 173 -5.01 21.89 0.53
CA GLN A 173 -4.09 21.89 1.68
C GLN A 173 -2.67 22.36 1.32
N THR A 174 -2.26 22.19 0.07
CA THR A 174 -0.97 22.67 -0.42
C THR A 174 -1.12 23.95 -1.24
N PRO A 175 -0.08 24.80 -1.31
CA PRO A 175 -0.07 25.95 -2.22
C PRO A 175 -0.32 25.56 -3.68
N ALA A 176 -1.01 26.41 -4.42
CA ALA A 176 -1.10 26.35 -5.88
C ALA A 176 0.06 27.16 -6.46
N LEU A 177 0.90 26.53 -7.28
CA LEU A 177 2.11 27.11 -7.86
C LEU A 177 1.86 27.50 -9.32
N GLY A 178 2.65 28.46 -9.83
CA GLY A 178 2.60 28.84 -11.25
C GLY A 178 1.21 29.30 -11.70
N LEU A 179 0.50 30.01 -10.82
CA LEU A 179 -0.88 30.40 -11.08
C LEU A 179 -0.97 31.33 -12.29
N LYS A 180 -1.79 30.97 -13.27
CA LYS A 180 -2.12 31.79 -14.44
C LYS A 180 -3.60 31.84 -14.67
N THR A 181 -4.14 33.05 -14.76
CA THR A 181 -5.55 33.29 -15.01
C THR A 181 -5.76 33.80 -16.43
N LEU A 182 -6.62 33.13 -17.20
CA LEU A 182 -7.16 33.64 -18.45
C LEU A 182 -8.62 33.97 -18.22
N VAL A 183 -9.02 35.23 -18.40
CA VAL A 183 -10.40 35.67 -18.23
C VAL A 183 -10.83 36.56 -19.39
N ASP A 184 -12.04 36.33 -19.86
CA ASP A 184 -12.71 37.14 -20.85
C ASP A 184 -14.12 37.51 -20.39
N ALA A 185 -14.64 38.60 -20.96
CA ALA A 185 -15.98 39.10 -20.68
C ALA A 185 -16.66 39.62 -21.96
N VAL A 186 -17.97 39.42 -22.07
CA VAL A 186 -18.77 39.81 -23.24
C VAL A 186 -20.22 40.13 -22.83
N ILE A 187 -20.89 40.97 -23.61
CA ILE A 187 -22.33 41.17 -23.52
C ILE A 187 -22.99 40.36 -24.66
N ILE A 188 -23.85 39.39 -24.33
CA ILE A 188 -24.53 38.54 -25.31
C ILE A 188 -26.06 38.61 -25.17
N PRO A 189 -26.83 38.28 -26.23
CA PRO A 189 -28.29 38.16 -26.14
C PRO A 189 -28.75 37.25 -25.01
N SER A 190 -29.78 37.67 -24.27
CA SER A 190 -30.42 36.84 -23.23
C SER A 190 -31.39 35.81 -23.83
N ALA A 191 -31.67 35.87 -25.14
CA ALA A 191 -32.58 34.97 -25.81
C ALA A 191 -31.91 33.60 -26.06
N GLY A 192 -32.18 32.63 -25.20
CA GLY A 192 -31.74 31.25 -25.32
C GLY A 192 -31.65 30.55 -23.96
N SER A 193 -31.99 29.27 -23.90
CA SER A 193 -31.82 28.45 -22.68
C SER A 193 -30.34 28.17 -22.38
N ASP A 194 -29.49 28.26 -23.39
CA ASP A 194 -28.16 27.66 -23.42
C ASP A 194 -27.06 28.72 -23.41
N ILE A 195 -26.83 29.33 -22.26
CA ILE A 195 -25.73 30.28 -22.06
C ILE A 195 -24.43 29.48 -21.95
N LYS A 196 -23.55 29.66 -22.94
CA LYS A 196 -22.26 28.94 -23.06
C LYS A 196 -21.13 29.95 -23.31
N PRO A 197 -19.91 29.66 -22.86
CA PRO A 197 -18.77 30.52 -23.15
C PRO A 197 -18.51 30.58 -24.67
N PRO A 198 -18.27 31.77 -25.26
CA PRO A 198 -17.97 31.92 -26.68
C PRO A 198 -16.74 31.15 -27.15
N ARG A 199 -15.80 30.90 -26.22
CA ARG A 199 -14.57 30.16 -26.47
C ARG A 199 -14.32 29.18 -25.33
N ALA A 200 -13.95 27.94 -25.67
CA ALA A 200 -13.44 26.98 -24.71
C ALA A 200 -11.94 27.21 -24.48
N TYR A 201 -11.53 27.20 -23.21
CA TYR A 201 -10.12 27.11 -22.84
C TYR A 201 -9.69 25.64 -22.79
N SER A 202 -8.45 25.39 -23.19
CA SER A 202 -7.84 24.05 -23.21
C SER A 202 -7.71 23.48 -21.80
N ALA A 203 -7.83 22.16 -21.66
CA ALA A 203 -7.51 21.44 -20.43
C ALA A 203 -5.99 21.34 -20.20
N SER A 204 -5.19 21.44 -21.25
CA SER A 204 -3.73 21.49 -21.17
C SER A 204 -3.24 22.92 -21.31
N TYR A 205 -2.30 23.28 -20.43
CA TYR A 205 -1.55 24.52 -20.52
C TYR A 205 -0.07 24.19 -20.29
N ASN A 206 0.78 24.57 -21.25
CA ASN A 206 2.23 24.42 -21.13
C ASN A 206 2.75 25.63 -20.37
N ALA A 207 3.14 25.43 -19.11
CA ALA A 207 3.51 26.50 -18.19
C ALA A 207 4.98 26.93 -18.31
N ASP A 208 5.62 26.71 -19.45
CA ASP A 208 7.09 26.61 -19.57
C ASP A 208 7.90 27.90 -19.28
N SER A 209 7.34 29.02 -18.79
CA SER A 209 8.18 30.22 -18.58
C SER A 209 7.64 31.39 -17.73
N GLU A 210 6.48 31.32 -17.07
CA GLU A 210 5.95 32.51 -16.37
C GLU A 210 6.20 32.51 -14.84
N PRO A 211 6.41 33.71 -14.24
CA PRO A 211 6.81 33.86 -12.85
C PRO A 211 5.78 33.27 -11.88
N THR A 212 6.33 32.54 -10.90
CA THR A 212 5.62 31.64 -9.99
C THR A 212 4.91 32.41 -8.88
N VAL A 213 3.75 33.01 -9.15
CA VAL A 213 2.87 33.45 -8.06
C VAL A 213 2.32 32.19 -7.39
N ALA A 214 2.61 32.03 -6.10
CA ALA A 214 2.09 30.94 -5.29
C ALA A 214 0.86 31.42 -4.51
N LEU A 215 -0.25 30.69 -4.61
CA LEU A 215 -1.46 30.94 -3.83
C LEU A 215 -1.54 29.95 -2.67
N GLY A 216 -1.18 30.42 -1.47
CA GLY A 216 -1.27 29.63 -0.24
C GLY A 216 -2.71 29.19 0.06
N GLY A 217 -2.87 28.07 0.76
CA GLY A 217 -4.17 27.60 1.24
C GLY A 217 -4.84 28.67 2.08
N GLY A 218 -6.11 28.97 1.80
CA GLY A 218 -6.84 30.00 2.54
C GLY A 218 -6.77 31.40 1.92
N ILE A 219 -5.77 31.70 1.08
CA ILE A 219 -5.54 33.04 0.51
C ILE A 219 -6.44 33.25 -0.71
N ALA A 220 -7.09 34.42 -0.74
CA ALA A 220 -7.84 34.87 -1.90
C ALA A 220 -7.02 35.83 -2.74
N ALA A 221 -7.15 35.75 -4.06
CA ALA A 221 -6.59 36.69 -5.01
C ALA A 221 -7.69 37.22 -5.94
N SER A 222 -7.40 38.34 -6.59
CA SER A 222 -8.36 39.03 -7.45
C SER A 222 -7.67 39.56 -8.71
N ASP A 223 -8.14 39.13 -9.88
CA ASP A 223 -7.60 39.58 -11.17
C ASP A 223 -8.60 40.53 -11.84
N PRO A 224 -8.19 41.78 -12.16
CA PRO A 224 -9.05 42.74 -12.81
C PRO A 224 -9.26 42.41 -14.29
N ILE A 225 -10.47 42.65 -14.78
CA ILE A 225 -10.95 42.40 -16.13
C ILE A 225 -11.55 43.71 -16.62
N THR A 226 -10.81 44.44 -17.43
CA THR A 226 -11.26 45.71 -18.01
C THR A 226 -11.66 45.48 -19.46
N ARG A 227 -12.93 45.77 -19.78
CA ARG A 227 -13.43 45.72 -21.15
C ARG A 227 -14.20 47.01 -21.46
N THR A 228 -13.99 47.52 -22.67
CA THR A 228 -14.73 48.68 -23.19
C THR A 228 -15.85 48.19 -24.08
N PHE A 229 -17.09 48.52 -23.74
CA PHE A 229 -18.29 48.10 -24.48
C PHE A 229 -18.80 49.22 -25.41
N LYS A 230 -19.52 48.85 -26.46
CA LYS A 230 -20.20 49.84 -27.31
C LYS A 230 -21.45 50.35 -26.58
N GLU A 231 -21.78 51.63 -26.75
CA GLU A 231 -22.95 52.23 -26.08
C GLU A 231 -24.25 51.49 -26.43
N ALA A 232 -24.41 51.07 -27.69
CA ALA A 232 -25.57 50.28 -28.11
C ALA A 232 -25.70 48.94 -27.37
N GLU A 233 -24.59 48.27 -27.03
CA GLU A 233 -24.61 47.02 -26.26
C GLU A 233 -24.97 47.26 -24.80
N LEU A 234 -24.53 48.39 -24.24
CA LEU A 234 -24.88 48.81 -22.89
C LEU A 234 -26.35 49.19 -22.79
N GLU A 235 -26.91 49.87 -23.78
CA GLU A 235 -28.34 50.17 -23.83
C GLU A 235 -29.18 48.89 -23.88
N GLU A 236 -28.81 47.92 -24.71
CA GLU A 236 -29.49 46.62 -24.77
C GLU A 236 -29.34 45.82 -23.47
N PHE A 237 -28.18 45.93 -22.81
CA PHE A 237 -27.97 45.35 -21.49
C PHE A 237 -28.83 46.04 -20.42
N ARG A 238 -28.91 47.38 -20.39
CA ARG A 238 -29.80 48.16 -19.53
C ARG A 238 -31.28 47.90 -19.82
N ALA A 239 -31.63 47.54 -21.06
CA ALA A 239 -32.98 47.12 -21.43
C ALA A 239 -33.31 45.68 -20.98
N GLY A 240 -32.32 44.91 -20.53
CA GLY A 240 -32.49 43.51 -20.12
C GLY A 240 -32.63 42.52 -21.28
N THR A 241 -32.37 42.95 -22.52
CA THR A 241 -32.40 42.07 -23.70
C THR A 241 -31.09 41.30 -23.87
N LYS A 242 -30.01 41.80 -23.27
CA LYS A 242 -28.69 41.16 -23.19
C LYS A 242 -28.31 40.84 -21.74
N LEU A 243 -27.30 39.99 -21.58
CA LEU A 243 -26.67 39.64 -20.31
C LEU A 243 -25.15 39.84 -20.39
N TYR A 244 -24.53 40.04 -19.23
CA TYR A 244 -23.08 40.14 -19.11
C TYR A 244 -22.51 38.80 -18.68
N LEU A 245 -21.59 38.28 -19.48
CA LEU A 245 -20.97 36.96 -19.32
C LEU A 245 -19.48 37.13 -19.05
N VAL A 246 -18.98 36.44 -18.04
CA VAL A 246 -17.55 36.34 -17.70
C VAL A 246 -17.17 34.87 -17.62
N TRP A 247 -16.12 34.49 -18.35
CA TRP A 247 -15.65 33.12 -18.38
C TRP A 247 -14.13 33.07 -18.48
N GLY A 248 -13.56 31.94 -18.10
CA GLY A 248 -12.12 31.85 -17.96
C GLY A 248 -11.61 30.46 -17.63
N ALA A 249 -10.31 30.39 -17.46
CA ALA A 249 -9.61 29.25 -16.89
C ALA A 249 -8.49 29.74 -15.96
N ILE A 250 -8.36 29.10 -14.81
CA ILE A 250 -7.22 29.26 -13.90
C ILE A 250 -6.35 28.02 -14.08
N TYR A 251 -5.09 28.18 -14.43
CA TYR A 251 -4.09 27.12 -14.54
C TYR A 251 -3.12 27.21 -13.37
N TYR A 252 -2.71 26.08 -12.82
CA TYR A 252 -1.74 26.01 -11.72
C TYR A 252 -1.09 24.63 -11.67
N SER A 253 0.00 24.51 -10.94
CA SER A 253 0.59 23.23 -10.54
C SER A 253 0.48 23.01 -9.03
N ASP A 254 0.40 21.75 -8.61
CA ASP A 254 0.49 21.39 -7.20
C ASP A 254 1.95 21.19 -6.76
N VAL A 255 2.15 20.92 -5.47
CA VAL A 255 3.49 20.63 -4.91
C VAL A 255 4.08 19.31 -5.41
N PHE A 256 3.28 18.47 -6.09
CA PHE A 256 3.71 17.22 -6.71
C PHE A 256 4.10 17.42 -8.19
N GLY A 257 4.04 18.66 -8.70
CA GLY A 257 4.41 19.02 -10.07
C GLY A 257 3.36 18.67 -11.12
N LYS A 258 2.14 18.31 -10.73
CA LYS A 258 1.05 18.04 -11.68
C LYS A 258 0.33 19.33 -12.04
N ASN A 259 0.00 19.48 -13.32
CA ASN A 259 -0.75 20.62 -13.83
C ASN A 259 -2.26 20.42 -13.67
N HIS A 260 -2.91 21.45 -13.17
CA HIS A 260 -4.34 21.52 -12.90
C HIS A 260 -4.96 22.75 -13.55
N TYR A 261 -6.27 22.68 -13.73
CA TYR A 261 -7.07 23.79 -14.22
C TYR A 261 -8.40 23.91 -13.47
N THR A 262 -8.98 25.10 -13.54
CA THR A 262 -10.36 25.36 -13.11
C THR A 262 -11.00 26.31 -14.10
N ARG A 263 -11.94 25.79 -14.88
CA ARG A 263 -12.76 26.56 -15.82
C ARG A 263 -13.99 27.08 -15.09
N PHE A 264 -14.34 28.31 -15.40
CA PHE A 264 -15.56 28.93 -14.87
C PHE A 264 -16.28 29.70 -15.96
N CYS A 265 -17.61 29.76 -15.82
CA CYS A 265 -18.47 30.55 -16.67
C CYS A 265 -19.64 31.03 -15.82
N ARG A 266 -19.74 32.35 -15.66
CA ARG A 266 -20.80 33.00 -14.91
C ARG A 266 -21.37 34.18 -15.67
N TYR A 267 -22.64 34.45 -15.44
CA TYR A 267 -23.30 35.62 -16.00
C TYR A 267 -24.21 36.28 -14.99
N PHE A 268 -24.55 37.54 -15.21
CA PHE A 268 -25.68 38.17 -14.53
C PHE A 268 -26.56 38.93 -15.54
N LYS A 269 -27.84 39.05 -15.17
CA LYS A 269 -28.85 39.77 -15.94
C LYS A 269 -29.05 41.15 -15.32
N ASN A 270 -29.53 42.09 -16.12
CA ASN A 270 -29.90 43.40 -15.59
C ASN A 270 -30.95 43.25 -14.46
N GLY A 271 -30.81 44.05 -13.40
CA GLY A 271 -31.62 43.98 -12.18
C GLY A 271 -31.13 42.99 -11.12
N GLU A 272 -30.17 42.10 -11.45
CA GLU A 272 -29.62 41.08 -10.54
C GLU A 272 -28.10 41.22 -10.33
N LEU A 273 -27.59 42.46 -10.21
CA LEU A 273 -26.15 42.73 -10.06
C LEU A 273 -25.51 42.00 -8.87
N SER A 274 -26.30 41.65 -7.87
CA SER A 274 -25.84 40.95 -6.66
C SER A 274 -25.64 39.46 -6.85
N ARG A 275 -26.17 38.86 -7.93
CA ARG A 275 -26.20 37.41 -8.10
C ARG A 275 -25.63 36.96 -9.45
N TRP A 276 -24.45 36.35 -9.39
CA TRP A 276 -23.87 35.65 -10.52
C TRP A 276 -24.45 34.25 -10.66
N LEU A 277 -25.06 33.99 -11.81
CA LEU A 277 -25.58 32.69 -12.22
C LEU A 277 -24.48 31.88 -12.92
N LEU A 278 -24.55 30.56 -12.80
CA LEU A 278 -23.64 29.64 -13.47
C LEU A 278 -24.13 29.35 -14.89
N CYS A 279 -23.21 29.32 -15.85
CA CYS A 279 -23.49 28.74 -17.16
C CYS A 279 -23.73 27.22 -17.05
N GLN A 280 -24.44 26.65 -18.01
CA GLN A 280 -24.63 25.20 -18.08
C GLN A 280 -23.32 24.44 -18.32
N THR A 281 -22.36 25.07 -19.00
CA THR A 281 -21.06 24.47 -19.35
C THR A 281 -19.90 25.40 -18.98
N GLY A 282 -18.68 24.85 -18.94
CA GLY A 282 -17.46 25.60 -18.62
C GLY A 282 -17.25 25.86 -17.13
N ASN A 283 -17.84 25.04 -16.26
CA ASN A 283 -17.68 25.08 -14.80
C ASN A 283 -17.13 23.74 -14.30
N ASP A 284 -15.85 23.48 -14.55
CA ASP A 284 -15.21 22.19 -14.26
C ASP A 284 -13.73 22.35 -13.89
N SER A 285 -13.18 21.33 -13.21
CA SER A 285 -11.79 21.28 -12.75
C SER A 285 -11.28 19.84 -12.81
N ASN A 286 -9.96 19.65 -12.93
CA ASN A 286 -9.31 18.33 -12.89
C ASN A 286 -8.47 18.12 -11.63
#